data_AF-B7N7C1-F1
#
_entry.id   AF-B7N7C1-F1
#
_cell.length_a   1.000
_cell.length_b   1.000
_cell.length_c   1.000
_cell.angle_alpha   90.00
_cell.angle_beta   90.00
_cell.angle_gamma   90.00
#
_symmetry.space_group_name_H-M   'P 1'
#
loop_
_entity.id
_entity.type
_entity.pdbx_description
1 polymer ?
#
loop_
_entity_poly.entity_id
_entity_poly.type
_entity_poly.pdbx_seq_one_letter_code
_entity_poly.pdbx_strand_id
1 'polypeptide(L)'
;MKSIVDPSALFIDLGAQKRPTVISVVGAGGKTSLLFWLAELLQASGRRVLITTTTHMFMPTSHWPVVFCRDPAMLPHASLTSPISFCFHSWKANQGKVQGFTPEAIDALVQRPECDVILIEADGSRGMPLKAPDEHEPCIPKSSCCVIAVMGGHILGAKVSTENVHRWSQFADITGLTPDATLQLSDLVALVRHPQGAFKNVPQGCRRVWFINRFSQCENAIAQSELLQPLQQHDVEAIWLGDIQEHPAIARRFVN
;
A
#
# COMPACT_ATOMS: atom_id res chain seq x y z
N MET A 1 14.82 -9.84 -20.94
CA MET A 1 14.43 -11.02 -20.15
C MET A 1 13.91 -10.52 -18.80
N LYS A 2 12.64 -10.76 -18.47
CA LYS A 2 12.10 -10.43 -17.13
C LYS A 2 12.85 -11.32 -16.12
N SER A 3 13.68 -10.74 -15.24
CA SER A 3 14.26 -11.51 -14.14
C SER A 3 13.13 -11.89 -13.19
N ILE A 4 12.92 -13.17 -12.95
CA ILE A 4 11.97 -13.62 -11.94
C ILE A 4 12.51 -13.11 -10.59
N VAL A 5 11.79 -12.17 -9.96
CA VAL A 5 12.14 -11.71 -8.62
C VAL A 5 11.87 -12.84 -7.66
N ASP A 6 12.91 -13.29 -6.95
CA ASP A 6 12.77 -14.30 -5.90
C ASP A 6 11.81 -13.80 -4.80
N PRO A 7 10.73 -14.55 -4.49
CA PRO A 7 9.83 -14.23 -3.36
C PRO A 7 10.57 -13.95 -2.04
N SER A 8 11.69 -14.61 -1.79
CA SER A 8 12.49 -14.38 -0.58
C SER A 8 13.00 -12.94 -0.47
N ALA A 9 13.36 -12.32 -1.60
CA ALA A 9 13.85 -10.95 -1.66
C ALA A 9 12.75 -9.92 -1.35
N LEU A 10 11.50 -10.25 -1.67
CA LEU A 10 10.33 -9.43 -1.33
C LEU A 10 10.02 -9.48 0.16
N PHE A 11 10.20 -10.64 0.81
CA PHE A 11 10.02 -10.75 2.26
C PHE A 11 11.02 -9.90 3.06
N ILE A 12 12.23 -9.71 2.54
CA ILE A 12 13.24 -8.80 3.12
C ILE A 12 12.74 -7.35 3.03
N ASP A 13 12.25 -6.92 1.87
CA ASP A 13 11.73 -5.57 1.66
C ASP A 13 10.54 -5.26 2.58
N LEU A 14 9.67 -6.26 2.77
CA LEU A 14 8.50 -6.18 3.64
C LEU A 14 8.84 -6.17 5.13
N GLY A 15 10.10 -6.41 5.52
CA GLY A 15 10.47 -6.54 6.92
C GLY A 15 9.81 -7.74 7.60
N ALA A 16 9.52 -8.80 6.82
CA ALA A 16 8.73 -9.94 7.28
C ALA A 16 9.44 -10.79 8.36
N GLN A 17 10.63 -10.39 8.82
CA GLN A 17 11.30 -11.01 9.96
C GLN A 17 10.62 -10.68 11.30
N LYS A 18 9.87 -9.56 11.38
CA LYS A 18 9.11 -9.17 12.60
C LYS A 18 7.84 -9.99 12.75
N ARG A 19 7.44 -10.28 13.99
CA ARG A 19 6.20 -10.99 14.32
C ARG A 19 5.42 -10.23 15.41
N PRO A 20 4.17 -9.81 15.14
CA PRO A 20 3.51 -9.82 13.82
C PRO A 20 4.24 -8.97 12.78
N THR A 21 4.15 -9.35 11.51
CA THR A 21 4.53 -8.46 10.40
C THR A 21 3.36 -7.53 10.11
N VAL A 22 3.53 -6.21 10.29
CA VAL A 22 2.46 -5.22 10.08
C VAL A 22 2.81 -4.35 8.88
N ILE A 23 2.02 -4.45 7.81
CA ILE A 23 2.26 -3.75 6.54
C ILE A 23 1.09 -2.82 6.25
N SER A 24 1.39 -1.54 6.11
CA SER A 24 0.40 -0.53 5.72
C SER A 24 0.58 -0.16 4.25
N VAL A 25 -0.50 -0.21 3.46
CA VAL A 25 -0.52 0.18 2.06
C VAL A 25 -1.21 1.54 1.93
N VAL A 26 -0.51 2.49 1.32
CA VAL A 26 -0.93 3.89 1.14
C VAL A 26 -0.88 4.28 -0.33
N GLY A 27 -1.42 5.44 -0.68
CA GLY A 27 -1.42 5.95 -2.06
C GLY A 27 -2.65 5.52 -2.86
N ALA A 28 -2.46 5.19 -4.13
CA ALA A 28 -3.54 5.01 -5.10
C ALA A 28 -3.10 4.10 -6.26
N GLY A 29 -4.03 3.66 -7.12
CA GLY A 29 -3.67 2.84 -8.28
C GLY A 29 -3.41 1.35 -8.00
N GLY A 30 -4.17 0.74 -7.07
CA GLY A 30 -4.18 -0.72 -6.90
C GLY A 30 -3.96 -1.25 -5.49
N LYS A 31 -4.14 -0.42 -4.45
CA LYS A 31 -3.90 -0.81 -3.04
C LYS A 31 -4.62 -2.09 -2.61
N THR A 32 -5.93 -2.17 -2.83
CA THR A 32 -6.71 -3.35 -2.45
C THR A 32 -6.25 -4.61 -3.18
N SER A 33 -5.94 -4.51 -4.48
CA SER A 33 -5.35 -5.62 -5.24
C SER A 33 -3.98 -6.02 -4.69
N LEU A 34 -3.15 -5.05 -4.29
CA LEU A 34 -1.85 -5.33 -3.69
C LEU A 34 -2.01 -6.08 -2.37
N LEU A 35 -2.97 -5.69 -1.53
CA LEU A 35 -3.24 -6.37 -0.26
C LEU A 35 -3.60 -7.84 -0.48
N PHE A 36 -4.41 -8.15 -1.49
CA PHE A 36 -4.82 -9.53 -1.76
C PHE A 36 -3.65 -10.35 -2.28
N TRP A 37 -2.87 -9.80 -3.20
CA TRP A 37 -1.66 -10.45 -3.70
C TRP A 37 -0.62 -10.68 -2.59
N LEU A 38 -0.39 -9.70 -1.72
CA LEU A 38 0.49 -9.85 -0.55
C LEU A 38 -0.02 -10.91 0.41
N ALA A 39 -1.34 -11.02 0.60
CA ALA A 39 -1.91 -12.03 1.48
C ALA A 39 -1.63 -13.44 0.97
N GLU A 40 -1.80 -13.69 -0.34
CA GLU A 40 -1.46 -14.97 -0.95
C GLU A 40 0.06 -15.24 -0.89
N LEU A 41 0.89 -14.24 -1.20
CA LEU A 41 2.35 -14.35 -1.13
C LEU A 41 2.82 -14.75 0.27
N LEU A 42 2.30 -14.10 1.31
CA LEU A 42 2.68 -14.36 2.70
C LEU A 42 2.06 -15.66 3.23
N GLN A 43 0.84 -16.00 2.82
CA GLN A 43 0.20 -17.27 3.16
C GLN A 43 0.94 -18.46 2.57
N ALA A 44 1.49 -18.34 1.35
CA ALA A 44 2.33 -19.36 0.74
C ALA A 44 3.61 -19.66 1.56
N SER A 45 4.03 -18.73 2.43
CA SER A 45 5.12 -18.95 3.41
C SER A 45 4.67 -19.58 4.73
N GLY A 46 3.41 -20.04 4.81
CA GLY A 46 2.82 -20.68 5.98
C GLY A 46 2.33 -19.70 7.06
N ARG A 47 2.20 -18.41 6.75
CA ARG A 47 1.75 -17.38 7.71
C ARG A 47 0.25 -17.16 7.63
N ARG A 48 -0.38 -16.91 8.78
CA ARG A 48 -1.78 -16.45 8.80
C ARG A 48 -1.85 -14.95 8.59
N VAL A 49 -2.71 -14.53 7.67
CA VAL A 49 -2.83 -13.14 7.24
C VAL A 49 -4.21 -12.59 7.61
N LEU A 50 -4.19 -11.47 8.33
CA LEU A 50 -5.38 -10.67 8.59
C LEU A 50 -5.34 -9.41 7.73
N ILE A 51 -6.38 -9.17 6.95
CA ILE A 51 -6.52 -7.95 6.13
C ILE A 51 -7.55 -7.03 6.78
N THR A 52 -7.22 -5.75 6.88
CA THR A 52 -8.09 -4.71 7.41
C THR A 52 -7.81 -3.35 6.76
N THR A 53 -8.47 -2.30 7.25
CA THR A 53 -8.21 -0.92 6.87
C THR A 53 -8.23 -0.05 8.13
N THR A 54 -7.58 1.12 8.09
CA THR A 54 -7.77 2.17 9.11
C THR A 54 -8.70 3.29 8.64
N THR A 55 -9.30 3.11 7.45
CA THR A 55 -10.21 4.07 6.84
C THR A 55 -11.46 3.34 6.33
N HIS A 56 -11.77 3.47 5.04
CA HIS A 56 -12.85 2.77 4.37
C HIS A 56 -12.32 2.18 3.08
N MET A 57 -12.59 0.89 2.89
CA MET A 57 -12.37 0.20 1.63
C MET A 57 -13.68 -0.38 1.12
N PHE A 58 -13.72 -0.75 -0.16
CA PHE A 58 -14.87 -1.51 -0.67
C PHE A 58 -14.95 -2.86 0.03
N MET A 59 -16.18 -3.36 0.22
CA MET A 59 -16.38 -4.72 0.73
C MET A 59 -15.62 -5.71 -0.17
N PRO A 60 -14.71 -6.53 0.37
CA PRO A 60 -13.94 -7.46 -0.44
C PRO A 60 -14.86 -8.51 -1.09
N THR A 61 -14.65 -8.79 -2.38
CA THR A 61 -15.43 -9.77 -3.16
C THR A 61 -14.74 -11.14 -3.26
N SER A 62 -13.89 -11.48 -2.29
CA SER A 62 -13.12 -12.73 -2.28
C SER A 62 -13.89 -13.89 -1.62
N HIS A 63 -13.30 -15.09 -1.65
CA HIS A 63 -13.81 -16.27 -0.95
C HIS A 63 -13.37 -16.36 0.52
N TRP A 64 -12.49 -15.46 1.00
CA TRP A 64 -11.99 -15.52 2.38
C TRP A 64 -13.03 -15.03 3.38
N PRO A 65 -13.06 -15.58 4.62
CA PRO A 65 -14.00 -15.17 5.64
C PRO A 65 -13.88 -13.69 5.99
N VAL A 66 -15.02 -13.04 6.24
CA VAL A 66 -15.11 -11.67 6.73
C VAL A 66 -15.71 -11.67 8.12
N VAL A 67 -15.00 -11.06 9.08
CA VAL A 67 -15.43 -10.90 10.47
C VAL A 67 -15.68 -9.43 10.77
N PHE A 68 -16.82 -9.14 11.40
CA PHE A 68 -17.11 -7.82 11.94
C PHE A 68 -17.04 -7.85 13.46
N CYS A 69 -16.30 -6.93 14.06
CA CYS A 69 -16.22 -6.79 15.51
C CYS A 69 -16.00 -5.34 15.91
N ARG A 70 -16.40 -4.96 17.13
CA ARG A 70 -16.16 -3.61 17.64
C ARG A 70 -14.70 -3.40 18.05
N ASP A 71 -14.12 -4.41 18.68
CA ASP A 71 -12.76 -4.41 19.18
C ASP A 71 -12.03 -5.66 18.64
N PRO A 72 -11.03 -5.48 17.75
CA PRO A 72 -10.32 -6.61 17.16
C PRO A 72 -9.39 -7.31 18.16
N ALA A 73 -8.91 -6.61 19.20
CA ALA A 73 -8.07 -7.22 20.24
C ALA A 73 -8.86 -8.27 21.05
N MET A 74 -10.19 -8.14 21.10
CA MET A 74 -11.08 -9.05 21.85
C MET A 74 -11.66 -10.19 21.01
N LEU A 75 -11.22 -10.37 19.76
CA LEU A 75 -11.72 -11.46 18.91
C LEU A 75 -11.42 -12.85 19.51
N PRO A 76 -12.38 -13.79 19.55
CA PRO A 76 -12.10 -15.17 19.92
C PRO A 76 -11.02 -15.78 19.03
N HIS A 77 -10.15 -16.64 19.59
CA HIS A 77 -9.09 -17.32 18.82
C HIS A 77 -9.63 -18.03 17.57
N ALA A 78 -10.81 -18.66 17.69
CA ALA A 78 -11.48 -19.36 16.59
C ALA A 78 -11.73 -18.46 15.36
N SER A 79 -11.91 -17.15 15.58
CA SER A 79 -12.18 -16.17 14.51
C SER A 79 -10.97 -15.86 13.63
N LEU A 80 -9.76 -16.24 14.06
CA LEU A 80 -8.48 -15.96 13.38
C LEU A 80 -7.76 -17.26 12.94
N THR A 81 -8.52 -18.32 12.71
CA THR A 81 -7.98 -19.65 12.34
C THR A 81 -7.81 -19.85 10.84
N SER A 82 -8.52 -19.08 10.02
CA SER A 82 -8.39 -19.12 8.56
C SER A 82 -6.98 -18.67 8.13
N PRO A 83 -6.36 -19.31 7.12
CA PRO A 83 -5.06 -18.86 6.60
C PRO A 83 -5.06 -17.39 6.15
N ILE A 84 -6.15 -16.95 5.53
CA ILE A 84 -6.41 -15.55 5.20
C ILE A 84 -7.82 -15.19 5.66
N SER A 85 -7.98 -14.02 6.27
CA SER A 85 -9.27 -13.50 6.71
C SER A 85 -9.31 -11.98 6.67
N PHE A 86 -10.52 -11.43 6.62
CA PHE A 86 -10.77 -10.00 6.79
C PHE A 86 -11.36 -9.71 8.17
N CYS A 87 -10.97 -8.58 8.73
CA CYS A 87 -11.59 -8.06 9.94
C CYS A 87 -11.87 -6.56 9.82
N PHE A 88 -13.12 -6.18 10.10
CA PHE A 88 -13.57 -4.79 10.00
C PHE A 88 -14.42 -4.39 11.20
N HIS A 89 -14.52 -3.09 11.45
CA HIS A 89 -15.34 -2.54 12.52
C HIS A 89 -16.83 -2.65 12.22
N SER A 90 -17.23 -2.23 11.01
CA SER A 90 -18.63 -2.24 10.59
C SER A 90 -18.79 -2.29 9.07
N TRP A 91 -19.98 -2.65 8.62
CA TRP A 91 -20.36 -2.61 7.21
C TRP A 91 -21.24 -1.40 6.92
N LYS A 92 -20.87 -0.62 5.89
CA LYS A 92 -21.63 0.51 5.36
C LYS A 92 -22.32 0.09 4.06
N ALA A 93 -23.39 -0.70 4.20
CA ALA A 93 -24.12 -1.31 3.08
C ALA A 93 -24.50 -0.30 1.98
N ASN A 94 -25.01 0.88 2.37
CA ASN A 94 -25.44 1.93 1.42
C ASN A 94 -24.31 2.47 0.52
N GLN A 95 -23.06 2.26 0.89
CA GLN A 95 -21.88 2.70 0.13
C GLN A 95 -21.11 1.53 -0.49
N GLY A 96 -21.52 0.28 -0.21
CA GLY A 96 -20.74 -0.91 -0.57
C GLY A 96 -19.36 -0.96 0.10
N LYS A 97 -19.19 -0.26 1.23
CA LYS A 97 -17.89 -0.11 1.91
C LYS A 97 -17.90 -0.75 3.29
N VAL A 98 -16.72 -1.10 3.77
CA VAL A 98 -16.47 -1.46 5.16
C VAL A 98 -15.71 -0.34 5.84
N GLN A 99 -15.94 -0.17 7.14
CA GLN A 99 -15.18 0.73 7.97
C GLN A 99 -14.16 -0.06 8.77
N GLY A 100 -12.94 0.46 8.75
CA GLY A 100 -11.80 -0.06 9.48
C GLY A 100 -11.76 0.30 10.96
N PHE A 101 -10.63 -0.02 11.57
CA PHE A 101 -10.32 0.32 12.96
C PHE A 101 -9.49 1.60 13.04
N THR A 102 -9.36 2.18 14.24
CA THR A 102 -8.37 3.25 14.42
C THR A 102 -6.96 2.66 14.41
N PRO A 103 -5.92 3.45 14.12
CA PRO A 103 -4.52 3.01 14.23
C PRO A 103 -4.20 2.37 15.60
N GLU A 104 -4.74 2.93 16.69
CA GLU A 104 -4.51 2.46 18.06
C GLU A 104 -5.13 1.08 18.31
N ALA A 105 -6.31 0.81 17.73
CA ALA A 105 -6.95 -0.50 17.83
C ALA A 105 -6.16 -1.58 17.07
N ILE A 106 -5.51 -1.21 15.95
CA ILE A 106 -4.57 -2.11 15.26
C ILE A 106 -3.31 -2.33 16.11
N ASP A 107 -2.75 -1.28 16.71
CA ASP A 107 -1.58 -1.40 17.58
C ASP A 107 -1.85 -2.31 18.80
N ALA A 108 -3.06 -2.30 19.34
CA ALA A 108 -3.50 -3.23 20.39
C ALA A 108 -3.65 -4.68 19.87
N LEU A 109 -4.20 -4.86 18.66
CA LEU A 109 -4.36 -6.16 18.02
C LEU A 109 -3.02 -6.87 17.77
N VAL A 110 -1.96 -6.12 17.45
CA VAL A 110 -0.60 -6.65 17.20
C VAL A 110 0.00 -7.36 18.42
N GLN A 111 -0.49 -7.08 19.63
CA GLN A 111 0.00 -7.77 20.83
C GLN A 111 -0.48 -9.22 20.95
N ARG A 112 -1.28 -9.69 19.99
CA ARG A 112 -1.83 -11.04 19.98
C ARG A 112 -0.95 -12.05 19.24
N PRO A 113 -0.71 -13.25 19.81
CA PRO A 113 0.15 -14.26 19.19
C PRO A 113 -0.50 -14.98 17.99
N GLU A 114 -1.80 -14.76 17.72
CA GLU A 114 -2.49 -15.40 16.60
C GLU A 114 -2.26 -14.74 15.24
N CYS A 115 -1.79 -13.49 15.22
CA CYS A 115 -1.61 -12.73 13.99
C CYS A 115 -0.15 -12.81 13.54
N ASP A 116 0.14 -13.62 12.52
CA ASP A 116 1.48 -13.65 11.94
C ASP A 116 1.74 -12.43 11.04
N VAL A 117 0.70 -11.99 10.31
CA VAL A 117 0.71 -10.82 9.43
C VAL A 117 -0.58 -10.03 9.55
N ILE A 118 -0.47 -8.70 9.62
CA ILE A 118 -1.58 -7.77 9.48
C ILE A 118 -1.31 -6.85 8.28
N LEU A 119 -2.20 -6.89 7.28
CA LEU A 119 -2.15 -6.05 6.09
C LEU A 119 -3.24 -4.98 6.17
N ILE A 120 -2.88 -3.71 6.00
CA ILE A 120 -3.76 -2.57 6.26
C ILE A 120 -3.86 -1.68 5.02
N GLU A 121 -5.07 -1.39 4.55
CA GLU A 121 -5.28 -0.21 3.69
C GLU A 121 -5.35 1.04 4.57
N ALA A 122 -4.32 1.89 4.53
CA ALA A 122 -4.16 2.98 5.50
C ALA A 122 -4.68 4.35 5.02
N ASP A 123 -5.27 4.42 3.82
CA ASP A 123 -5.85 5.63 3.27
C ASP A 123 -6.90 5.41 2.16
N GLY A 124 -7.75 6.43 1.92
CA GLY A 124 -8.75 6.40 0.85
C GLY A 124 -8.24 7.04 -0.44
N SER A 125 -8.46 6.38 -1.60
CA SER A 125 -8.13 6.96 -2.91
C SER A 125 -9.30 7.09 -3.89
N ARG A 126 -10.50 6.63 -3.52
CA ARG A 126 -11.69 6.56 -4.41
C ARG A 126 -11.44 5.80 -5.72
N GLY A 127 -10.49 4.86 -5.73
CA GLY A 127 -10.15 4.09 -6.94
C GLY A 127 -9.32 4.87 -7.98
N MET A 128 -8.88 6.08 -7.66
CA MET A 128 -8.01 6.87 -8.55
C MET A 128 -6.63 6.21 -8.73
N PRO A 129 -5.92 6.52 -9.83
CA PRO A 129 -4.57 6.02 -10.09
C PRO A 129 -3.49 6.70 -9.25
N LEU A 130 -3.67 7.97 -8.88
CA LEU A 130 -2.74 8.74 -8.04
C LEU A 130 -3.46 9.51 -6.94
N LYS A 131 -2.71 9.86 -5.90
CA LYS A 131 -3.13 10.80 -4.87
C LYS A 131 -1.97 11.43 -4.12
N ALA A 132 -2.25 12.57 -3.49
CA ALA A 132 -1.49 13.04 -2.33
C ALA A 132 -2.29 12.83 -1.03
N PRO A 133 -1.64 12.64 0.12
CA PRO A 133 -2.33 12.67 1.42
C PRO A 133 -2.92 14.06 1.72
N ASP A 134 -3.92 14.10 2.59
CA ASP A 134 -4.47 15.33 3.18
C ASP A 134 -3.91 15.49 4.60
N GLU A 135 -4.50 16.38 5.39
CA GLU A 135 -4.07 16.63 6.76
C GLU A 135 -4.13 15.38 7.66
N HIS A 136 -5.21 14.60 7.56
CA HIS A 136 -5.50 13.46 8.43
C HIS A 136 -5.00 12.10 7.88
N GLU A 137 -4.56 12.04 6.63
CA GLU A 137 -3.97 10.86 6.02
C GLU A 137 -2.43 10.91 5.94
N PRO A 138 -1.78 9.74 5.78
CA PRO A 138 -2.37 8.39 5.95
C PRO A 138 -2.53 8.01 7.43
N CYS A 139 -3.52 7.18 7.73
CA CYS A 139 -3.81 6.70 9.09
C CYS A 139 -2.98 5.45 9.40
N ILE A 140 -1.66 5.58 9.51
CA ILE A 140 -0.73 4.45 9.68
C ILE A 140 -0.59 4.06 11.17
N PRO A 141 -0.82 2.79 11.55
CA PRO A 141 -0.53 2.29 12.91
C PRO A 141 0.96 2.37 13.26
N LYS A 142 1.29 2.68 14.52
CA LYS A 142 2.69 2.80 14.97
C LYS A 142 3.46 1.49 14.89
N SER A 143 2.74 0.37 15.01
CA SER A 143 3.25 -0.98 14.87
C SER A 143 3.68 -1.35 13.44
N SER A 144 3.33 -0.55 12.43
CA SER A 144 3.70 -0.81 11.04
C SER A 144 5.22 -0.93 10.89
N CYS A 145 5.68 -2.09 10.41
CA CYS A 145 7.09 -2.32 10.11
C CYS A 145 7.47 -2.08 8.66
N CYS A 146 6.48 -2.06 7.76
CA CYS A 146 6.64 -1.65 6.38
C CYS A 146 5.44 -0.82 5.92
N VAL A 147 5.71 0.22 5.13
CA VAL A 147 4.72 1.03 4.42
C VAL A 147 5.01 0.94 2.93
N ILE A 148 3.99 0.57 2.16
CA ILE A 148 4.08 0.50 0.69
C ILE A 148 3.25 1.63 0.10
N ALA A 149 3.91 2.58 -0.57
CA ALA A 149 3.23 3.62 -1.33
C ALA A 149 2.98 3.14 -2.76
N VAL A 150 1.71 3.02 -3.13
CA VAL A 150 1.28 2.58 -4.46
C VAL A 150 0.98 3.79 -5.34
N MET A 151 1.46 3.73 -6.58
CA MET A 151 1.18 4.71 -7.62
C MET A 151 0.84 3.99 -8.94
N GLY A 152 -0.19 4.45 -9.65
CA GLY A 152 -0.53 3.93 -10.97
C GLY A 152 0.42 4.45 -12.06
N GLY A 153 1.36 3.63 -12.50
CA GLY A 153 2.35 3.96 -13.54
C GLY A 153 1.75 4.24 -14.92
N HIS A 154 0.60 3.65 -15.25
CA HIS A 154 -0.10 3.87 -16.52
C HIS A 154 -0.50 5.33 -16.82
N ILE A 155 -0.46 6.23 -15.83
CA ILE A 155 -0.74 7.65 -16.05
C ILE A 155 0.52 8.52 -16.20
N LEU A 156 1.72 7.92 -16.18
CA LEU A 156 2.94 8.62 -16.59
C LEU A 156 2.86 8.99 -18.07
N GLY A 157 3.20 10.25 -18.39
CA GLY A 157 3.04 10.82 -19.72
C GLY A 157 1.59 11.20 -20.08
N ALA A 158 0.63 10.99 -19.17
CA ALA A 158 -0.75 11.43 -19.35
C ALA A 158 -0.97 12.82 -18.70
N LYS A 159 -2.03 13.49 -19.13
CA LYS A 159 -2.51 14.72 -18.48
C LYS A 159 -3.11 14.40 -17.12
N VAL A 160 -2.80 15.21 -16.12
CA VAL A 160 -3.35 15.04 -14.76
C VAL A 160 -4.25 16.20 -14.35
N SER A 161 -5.31 15.87 -13.63
CA SER A 161 -6.30 16.82 -13.13
C SER A 161 -7.06 16.24 -11.94
N THR A 162 -8.10 16.95 -11.48
CA THR A 162 -9.05 16.45 -10.47
C THR A 162 -9.77 15.17 -10.87
N GLU A 163 -9.78 14.80 -12.15
CA GLU A 163 -10.47 13.62 -12.68
C GLU A 163 -9.69 12.32 -12.49
N ASN A 164 -8.37 12.39 -12.35
CA ASN A 164 -7.52 11.21 -12.22
C ASN A 164 -6.51 11.29 -11.06
N VAL A 165 -6.45 12.40 -10.33
CA VAL A 165 -5.68 12.51 -9.09
C VAL A 165 -6.63 12.80 -7.93
N HIS A 166 -6.68 11.90 -6.95
CA HIS A 166 -7.39 12.16 -5.71
C HIS A 166 -6.61 13.22 -4.91
N ARG A 167 -7.33 14.22 -4.38
CA ARG A 167 -6.74 15.34 -3.62
C ARG A 167 -5.78 16.18 -4.46
N TRP A 168 -6.30 16.63 -5.60
CA TRP A 168 -5.58 17.44 -6.57
C TRP A 168 -4.84 18.62 -5.94
N SER A 169 -5.48 19.40 -5.07
CA SER A 169 -4.84 20.57 -4.45
C SER A 169 -3.54 20.19 -3.74
N GLN A 170 -3.57 19.16 -2.88
CA GLN A 170 -2.38 18.70 -2.17
C GLN A 170 -1.32 18.14 -3.13
N PHE A 171 -1.75 17.45 -4.18
CA PHE A 171 -0.83 16.92 -5.19
C PHE A 171 -0.16 18.04 -6.01
N ALA A 172 -0.91 19.05 -6.41
CA ALA A 172 -0.43 20.22 -7.13
C ALA A 172 0.51 21.07 -6.25
N ASP A 173 0.22 21.23 -4.97
CA ASP A 173 1.10 21.94 -4.03
C ASP A 173 2.47 21.26 -3.89
N ILE A 174 2.50 19.92 -3.93
CA ILE A 174 3.74 19.14 -3.81
C ILE A 174 4.53 19.09 -5.12
N THR A 175 3.84 18.90 -6.25
CA THR A 175 4.47 18.67 -7.56
C THR A 175 4.67 19.95 -8.36
N GLY A 176 3.96 21.03 -8.02
CA GLY A 176 3.92 22.28 -8.79
C GLY A 176 3.11 22.19 -10.09
N LEU A 177 2.41 21.07 -10.33
CA LEU A 177 1.67 20.86 -11.57
C LEU A 177 0.35 21.65 -11.60
N THR A 178 0.05 22.21 -12.77
CA THR A 178 -1.26 22.80 -13.08
C THR A 178 -2.19 21.76 -13.71
N PRO A 179 -3.51 21.96 -13.70
CA PRO A 179 -4.44 21.06 -14.40
C PRO A 179 -4.03 20.87 -15.85
N ASP A 180 -4.19 19.66 -16.36
CA ASP A 180 -3.84 19.22 -17.71
C ASP A 180 -2.35 19.21 -18.06
N ALA A 181 -1.46 19.47 -17.08
CA ALA A 181 -0.04 19.25 -17.23
C ALA A 181 0.27 17.76 -17.44
N THR A 182 1.33 17.47 -18.20
CA THR A 182 1.75 16.09 -18.48
C THR A 182 2.60 15.56 -17.35
N LEU A 183 2.13 14.52 -16.67
CA LEU A 183 2.83 13.91 -15.55
C LEU A 183 4.17 13.29 -15.98
N GLN A 184 5.24 13.70 -15.32
CA GLN A 184 6.57 13.14 -15.47
C GLN A 184 6.94 12.27 -14.26
N LEU A 185 8.00 11.47 -14.42
CA LEU A 185 8.56 10.68 -13.32
C LEU A 185 9.08 11.58 -12.19
N SER A 186 9.66 12.73 -12.53
CA SER A 186 10.11 13.76 -11.57
C SER A 186 9.04 14.15 -10.57
N ASP A 187 7.78 14.19 -11.00
CA ASP A 187 6.65 14.62 -10.17
C ASP A 187 6.29 13.52 -9.15
N LEU A 188 6.40 12.25 -9.55
CA LEU A 188 6.24 11.12 -8.62
C LEU A 188 7.40 11.04 -7.64
N VAL A 189 8.63 11.31 -8.11
CA VAL A 189 9.82 11.41 -7.25
C VAL A 189 9.65 12.54 -6.24
N ALA A 190 9.15 13.71 -6.66
CA ALA A 190 8.82 14.81 -5.76
C ALA A 190 7.79 14.38 -4.72
N LEU A 191 6.73 13.68 -5.13
CA LEU A 191 5.73 13.15 -4.20
C LEU A 191 6.31 12.12 -3.21
N VAL A 192 7.22 11.25 -3.63
CA VAL A 192 7.88 10.28 -2.75
C VAL A 192 8.73 10.97 -1.68
N ARG A 193 9.45 12.02 -2.08
CA ARG A 193 10.45 12.70 -1.24
C ARG A 193 9.87 13.80 -0.35
N HIS A 194 8.70 14.32 -0.71
CA HIS A 194 8.11 15.41 0.01
C HIS A 194 7.64 14.99 1.42
N PRO A 195 7.88 15.77 2.50
CA PRO A 195 7.45 15.42 3.86
C PRO A 195 5.94 15.23 4.03
N GLN A 196 5.14 15.92 3.21
CA GLN A 196 3.67 15.76 3.14
C GLN A 196 3.22 14.84 1.99
N GLY A 197 4.15 14.13 1.36
CA GLY A 197 3.92 13.29 0.19
C GLY A 197 3.64 11.82 0.54
N ALA A 198 4.06 10.90 -0.32
CA ALA A 198 3.65 9.50 -0.32
C ALA A 198 3.93 8.77 1.01
N PHE A 199 5.00 9.17 1.71
CA PHE A 199 5.43 8.58 2.98
C PHE A 199 5.23 9.51 4.18
N LYS A 200 4.26 10.43 4.10
CA LYS A 200 3.83 11.26 5.24
C LYS A 200 3.47 10.37 6.44
N ASN A 201 3.88 10.77 7.64
CA ASN A 201 3.58 10.12 8.92
C ASN A 201 4.02 8.64 9.03
N VAL A 202 4.95 8.16 8.20
CA VAL A 202 5.51 6.82 8.34
C VAL A 202 6.25 6.70 9.69
N PRO A 203 5.99 5.65 10.51
CA PRO A 203 6.67 5.47 11.78
C PRO A 203 8.19 5.35 11.64
N GLN A 204 8.93 5.80 12.64
CA GLN A 204 10.40 5.71 12.66
C GLN A 204 10.86 4.24 12.60
N GLY A 205 11.87 3.95 11.77
CA GLY A 205 12.41 2.60 11.60
C GLY A 205 11.50 1.65 10.81
N CYS A 206 10.43 2.19 10.21
CA CYS A 206 9.59 1.49 9.26
C CYS A 206 10.26 1.45 7.88
N ARG A 207 10.18 0.31 7.20
CA ARG A 207 10.63 0.19 5.80
C ARG A 207 9.62 0.87 4.89
N ARG A 208 10.08 1.57 3.88
CA ARG A 208 9.34 2.29 2.85
C ARG A 208 9.62 1.62 1.53
N VAL A 209 8.55 1.14 0.90
CA VAL A 209 8.60 0.53 -0.42
C VAL A 209 7.78 1.39 -1.36
N TRP A 210 8.40 1.88 -2.43
CA TRP A 210 7.65 2.57 -3.48
C TRP A 210 7.29 1.57 -4.57
N PHE A 211 5.98 1.40 -4.80
CA PHE A 211 5.47 0.50 -5.83
C PHE A 211 4.79 1.29 -6.95
N ILE A 212 5.33 1.16 -8.16
CA ILE A 212 4.71 1.64 -9.39
C ILE A 212 3.97 0.48 -10.04
N ASN A 213 2.64 0.49 -9.92
CA ASN A 213 1.75 -0.54 -10.47
C ASN A 213 1.40 -0.24 -11.94
N ARG A 214 1.02 -1.27 -12.71
CA ARG A 214 0.78 -1.18 -14.15
C ARG A 214 1.96 -0.59 -14.93
N PHE A 215 3.18 -0.96 -14.51
CA PHE A 215 4.43 -0.48 -15.10
C PHE A 215 4.63 -0.90 -16.56
N SER A 216 4.07 -2.05 -16.99
CA SER A 216 4.18 -2.53 -18.37
C SER A 216 3.67 -1.51 -19.41
N GLN A 217 2.80 -0.58 -18.99
CA GLN A 217 2.23 0.48 -19.81
C GLN A 217 3.11 1.73 -19.91
N CYS A 218 4.16 1.86 -19.10
CA CYS A 218 5.02 3.06 -19.04
C CYS A 218 6.53 2.75 -19.06
N GLU A 219 6.95 1.54 -19.44
CA GLU A 219 8.37 1.13 -19.37
C GLU A 219 9.33 2.11 -20.07
N ASN A 220 8.90 2.71 -21.19
CA ASN A 220 9.71 3.64 -21.98
C ASN A 220 9.77 5.06 -21.41
N ALA A 221 8.87 5.42 -20.49
CA ALA A 221 8.78 6.75 -19.90
C ALA A 221 9.66 6.91 -18.65
N ILE A 222 10.24 5.83 -18.13
CA ILE A 222 10.99 5.83 -16.88
C ILE A 222 12.50 5.88 -17.16
N ALA A 223 13.10 7.06 -16.94
CA ALA A 223 14.56 7.18 -16.86
C ALA A 223 15.05 6.50 -15.57
N GLN A 224 15.85 5.43 -15.70
CA GLN A 224 16.33 4.67 -14.54
C GLN A 224 17.15 5.54 -13.56
N SER A 225 17.96 6.46 -14.06
CA SER A 225 18.76 7.36 -13.21
C SER A 225 17.90 8.21 -12.28
N GLU A 226 16.74 8.66 -12.75
CA GLU A 226 15.78 9.43 -11.97
C GLU A 226 14.99 8.53 -11.01
N LEU A 227 14.54 7.36 -11.48
CA LEU A 227 13.85 6.37 -10.66
C LEU A 227 14.66 5.97 -9.42
N LEU A 228 15.98 5.86 -9.55
CA LEU A 228 16.86 5.40 -8.48
C LEU A 228 17.22 6.51 -7.47
N GLN A 229 16.88 7.78 -7.73
CA GLN A 229 17.21 8.88 -6.80
C GLN A 229 16.65 8.68 -5.38
N PRO A 230 15.36 8.30 -5.19
CA PRO A 230 14.83 8.05 -3.84
C PRO A 230 15.53 6.90 -3.10
N LEU A 231 16.05 5.90 -3.82
CA LEU A 231 16.85 4.84 -3.22
C LEU A 231 18.21 5.37 -2.76
N GLN A 232 18.93 6.05 -3.66
CA GLN A 232 20.26 6.60 -3.39
C GLN A 232 20.28 7.60 -2.22
N GLN A 233 19.17 8.32 -2.01
CA GLN A 233 19.01 9.29 -0.94
C GLN A 233 18.40 8.72 0.34
N HIS A 234 18.12 7.41 0.38
CA HIS A 234 17.48 6.72 1.50
C HIS A 234 16.07 7.26 1.83
N ASP A 235 15.36 7.80 0.84
CA ASP A 235 13.95 8.15 0.95
C ASP A 235 13.07 6.89 0.96
N VAL A 236 13.54 5.82 0.34
CA VAL A 236 12.92 4.48 0.34
C VAL A 236 13.98 3.39 0.48
N GLU A 237 13.58 2.21 0.96
CA GLU A 237 14.45 1.04 1.11
C GLU A 237 14.33 0.07 -0.07
N ALA A 238 13.23 0.14 -0.83
CA ALA A 238 13.05 -0.63 -2.07
C ALA A 238 12.11 0.10 -3.06
N ILE A 239 12.34 -0.13 -4.35
CA ILE A 239 11.42 0.24 -5.42
C ILE A 239 10.97 -1.03 -6.13
N TRP A 240 9.66 -1.19 -6.25
CA TRP A 240 9.01 -2.26 -7.00
C TRP A 240 8.35 -1.70 -8.24
N LEU A 241 8.59 -2.33 -9.39
CA LEU A 241 7.90 -2.04 -10.64
C LEU A 241 7.19 -3.30 -11.11
N GLY A 242 5.92 -3.19 -11.47
CA GLY A 242 5.18 -4.34 -12.00
C GLY A 242 3.72 -4.06 -12.28
N ASP A 243 2.96 -5.12 -12.44
CA ASP A 243 1.52 -5.10 -12.57
C ASP A 243 0.95 -6.26 -11.74
N ILE A 244 0.16 -5.94 -10.71
CA ILE A 244 -0.42 -6.95 -9.80
C ILE A 244 -1.28 -7.98 -10.56
N GLN A 245 -1.80 -7.63 -11.75
CA GLN A 245 -2.61 -8.52 -12.57
C GLN A 245 -1.77 -9.43 -13.49
N GLU A 246 -0.46 -9.21 -13.59
CA GLU A 246 0.46 -10.02 -14.38
C GLU A 246 1.24 -11.02 -13.51
N HIS A 247 1.84 -12.03 -14.17
CA HIS A 247 2.77 -12.97 -13.54
C HIS A 247 4.15 -12.90 -14.21
N PRO A 248 5.24 -12.61 -13.47
CA PRO A 248 5.25 -12.22 -12.06
C PRO A 248 4.67 -10.81 -11.82
N ALA A 249 4.02 -10.61 -10.67
CA ALA A 249 3.38 -9.34 -10.32
C ALA A 249 4.41 -8.20 -10.14
N ILE A 250 5.57 -8.51 -9.58
CA ILE A 250 6.72 -7.60 -9.49
C ILE A 250 7.72 -8.01 -10.57
N ALA A 251 7.83 -7.19 -11.60
CA ALA A 251 8.68 -7.47 -12.76
C ALA A 251 10.11 -6.97 -12.57
N ARG A 252 10.30 -5.86 -11.83
CA ARG A 252 11.62 -5.32 -11.48
C ARG A 252 11.63 -4.87 -10.03
N ARG A 253 12.76 -5.08 -9.37
CA ARG A 253 13.01 -4.74 -7.97
C ARG A 253 14.35 -4.04 -7.87
N PHE A 254 14.38 -2.91 -7.20
CA PHE A 254 15.61 -2.15 -6.92
C PHE A 254 15.75 -1.95 -5.42
N VAL A 255 16.96 -2.16 -4.92
CA VAL A 255 17.39 -1.93 -3.54
C VAL A 255 18.80 -1.36 -3.58
N ASN A 256 19.21 -0.68 -2.52
CA ASN A 256 20.63 -0.30 -2.34
C ASN A 256 21.51 -1.50 -2.02
#